data_AF-A0A925HGK0-F1
#
_entry.id   AF-A0A925HGK0-F1
#
_cell.length_a   1.000
_cell.length_b   1.000
_cell.length_c   1.000
_cell.angle_alpha   90.00
_cell.angle_beta   90.00
_cell.angle_gamma   90.00
#
_symmetry.space_group_name_H-M   'P 1'
#
loop_
_entity.id
_entity.type
_entity.pdbx_description
1 polymer ?
#
loop_
_entity_poly.entity_id
_entity_poly.type
_entity_poly.pdbx_seq_one_letter_code
_entity_poly.pdbx_strand_id
1 'polypeptide(L)'
;MASQEGRADVPTAADIAADFSVLDDWEDRYRYLIELGRTLPPLPEALRTETNKVRGCASQVWLATEIQRRDGTPVFTFLADSDAHIVRGLIAILSAIYNGRPL
;
A
#
# COMPACT_ATOMS: atom_id res chain seq x y z
N MET A 1 -16.19 17.37 13.87
CA MET A 1 -15.12 17.75 12.94
C MET A 1 -14.02 16.70 13.05
N ALA A 2 -14.21 15.56 12.40
CA ALA A 2 -13.18 14.54 12.26
C ALA A 2 -12.47 14.82 10.93
N SER A 3 -11.21 15.23 11.01
CA SER A 3 -10.37 15.52 9.85
C SER A 3 -10.25 14.26 8.99
N GLN A 4 -10.92 14.28 7.84
CA GLN A 4 -10.84 13.27 6.76
C GLN A 4 -9.75 13.61 5.72
N GLU A 5 -8.79 14.46 6.07
CA GLU A 5 -7.73 14.86 5.14
C GLU A 5 -6.60 13.83 5.18
N GLY A 6 -6.59 12.92 4.20
CA GLY A 6 -5.40 12.12 3.88
C GLY A 6 -5.57 10.60 3.73
N ARG A 7 -6.78 10.05 3.56
CA ARG A 7 -6.88 8.64 3.11
C ARG A 7 -6.43 8.59 1.65
N ALA A 8 -5.24 8.06 1.40
CA ALA A 8 -4.87 7.61 0.06
C ALA A 8 -5.99 6.71 -0.45
N ASP A 9 -6.64 7.09 -1.54
CA ASP A 9 -7.81 6.38 -2.08
C ASP A 9 -7.31 5.16 -2.89
N VAL A 10 -6.58 4.28 -2.20
CA VAL A 10 -6.20 2.98 -2.74
C VAL A 10 -7.51 2.21 -2.93
N PRO A 11 -7.81 1.73 -4.16
CA PRO A 11 -9.02 0.96 -4.42
C PRO A 11 -9.11 -0.27 -3.52
N THR A 12 -10.32 -0.80 -3.28
CA THR A 12 -10.45 -1.99 -2.45
C THR A 12 -9.85 -3.20 -3.16
N ALA A 13 -9.47 -4.24 -2.41
CA ALA A 13 -8.94 -5.46 -3.01
C ALA A 13 -9.93 -6.12 -4.00
N ALA A 14 -11.24 -5.93 -3.80
CA ALA A 14 -12.27 -6.41 -4.71
C ALA A 14 -12.28 -5.61 -6.03
N ASP A 15 -12.16 -4.28 -5.95
CA ASP A 15 -12.08 -3.42 -7.13
C ASP A 15 -10.82 -3.74 -7.94
N ILE A 16 -9.67 -3.87 -7.27
CA ILE A 16 -8.41 -4.25 -7.90
C ILE A 16 -8.54 -5.60 -8.62
N ALA A 17 -9.16 -6.60 -7.98
CA ALA A 17 -9.36 -7.91 -8.60
C ALA A 17 -10.31 -7.85 -9.81
N ALA A 18 -11.37 -7.03 -9.74
CA ALA A 18 -12.29 -6.81 -10.84
C ALA A 18 -11.57 -6.15 -12.03
N ASP A 19 -10.77 -5.11 -11.78
CA ASP A 19 -9.97 -4.44 -12.81
C ASP A 19 -8.99 -5.43 -13.47
N PHE A 20 -8.23 -6.20 -12.68
CA PHE A 20 -7.33 -7.22 -13.23
C PHE A 20 -8.05 -8.29 -14.07
N SER A 21 -9.31 -8.59 -13.77
CA SER A 21 -10.07 -9.63 -14.47
C SER A 21 -10.48 -9.24 -15.88
N VAL A 22 -10.57 -7.93 -16.18
CA VAL A 22 -10.91 -7.40 -17.51
C VAL A 22 -9.69 -7.03 -18.34
N LEU A 23 -8.49 -7.07 -17.76
CA LEU A 23 -7.23 -6.82 -18.47
C LEU A 23 -6.72 -8.13 -19.08
N ASP A 24 -6.77 -8.22 -20.42
CA ASP A 24 -6.35 -9.42 -21.15
C ASP A 24 -4.83 -9.45 -21.43
N ASP A 25 -4.20 -8.29 -21.64
CA ASP A 25 -2.77 -8.18 -21.95
C ASP A 25 -1.91 -8.02 -20.69
N TRP A 26 -0.75 -8.68 -20.69
CA TRP A 26 0.24 -8.59 -19.62
C TRP A 26 0.81 -7.16 -19.52
N GLU A 27 0.95 -6.44 -20.63
CA GLU A 27 1.43 -5.05 -20.62
C GLU A 27 0.45 -4.13 -19.89
N ASP A 28 -0.85 -4.32 -20.10
CA ASP A 28 -1.88 -3.54 -19.43
C ASP A 28 -1.94 -3.86 -17.93
N ARG A 29 -1.84 -5.14 -17.56
CA ARG A 29 -1.71 -5.55 -16.15
C ARG A 29 -0.50 -4.93 -15.47
N TYR A 30 0.62 -4.86 -16.18
CA TYR A 30 1.85 -4.24 -15.68
C TYR A 30 1.69 -2.72 -15.52
N ARG A 31 1.07 -2.04 -16.50
CA ARG A 31 0.78 -0.60 -16.43
C ARG A 31 -0.16 -0.28 -15.27
N TYR A 32 -1.24 -1.04 -15.13
CA TYR A 32 -2.19 -0.89 -14.03
C TYR A 32 -1.51 -1.05 -12.67
N LEU A 33 -0.61 -2.03 -12.52
CA LEU A 33 0.14 -2.22 -11.29
C LEU A 33 1.04 -1.02 -10.96
N ILE A 34 1.68 -0.40 -11.95
CA ILE A 34 2.46 0.84 -11.75
C ILE A 34 1.55 1.99 -11.33
N GLU A 35 0.37 2.12 -11.94
CA GLU A 35 -0.61 3.16 -11.61
C GLU A 35 -1.14 3.01 -10.18
N LEU A 36 -1.45 1.78 -9.75
CA LEU A 36 -1.78 1.48 -8.35
C LEU A 36 -0.66 1.95 -7.41
N GLY A 37 0.61 1.72 -7.75
CA GLY A 37 1.73 2.19 -6.95
C GLY A 37 1.79 3.71 -6.81
N ARG A 38 1.22 4.48 -7.75
CA ARG A 38 1.17 5.95 -7.70
C ARG A 38 0.09 6.48 -6.76
N THR A 39 -0.92 5.69 -6.41
CA THR A 39 -1.98 6.10 -5.46
C THR A 39 -1.52 6.01 -4.00
N LEU A 40 -0.43 5.30 -3.73
CA LEU A 40 0.16 5.21 -2.40
C LEU A 40 0.60 6.57 -1.88
N PRO A 41 0.35 6.86 -0.59
CA PRO A 41 0.86 8.07 0.04
C PRO A 41 2.39 8.00 0.10
N PRO A 42 3.11 9.13 -0.03
CA PRO A 42 4.55 9.14 0.13
C PRO A 42 4.93 8.70 1.56
N LEU A 43 5.97 7.87 1.67
CA LEU A 43 6.51 7.51 2.98
C LEU A 43 7.31 8.70 3.55
N PRO A 44 6.97 9.21 4.76
CA PRO A 44 7.77 10.24 5.41
C PRO A 44 9.24 9.83 5.55
N GLU A 45 10.16 10.75 5.30
CA GLU A 45 11.61 10.47 5.37
C GLU A 45 12.05 9.92 6.74
N ALA A 46 11.40 10.37 7.82
CA ALA A 46 11.64 9.87 9.17
C ALA A 46 11.32 8.37 9.34
N LEU A 47 10.52 7.78 8.45
CA LEU A 47 10.19 6.36 8.44
C LEU A 47 11.10 5.53 7.51
N ARG A 48 11.99 6.17 6.74
CA ARG A 48 13.00 5.51 5.90
C ARG A 48 14.24 5.11 6.71
N THR A 49 14.03 4.30 7.74
CA THR A 49 15.08 3.84 8.67
C THR A 49 15.50 2.41 8.38
N GLU A 50 16.68 2.00 8.87
CA GLU A 50 17.12 0.60 8.77
C GLU A 50 16.22 -0.37 9.55
N THR A 51 15.49 0.10 10.56
CA THR A 51 14.49 -0.69 11.29
C THR A 51 13.29 -1.04 10.42
N ASN A 52 12.82 -0.09 9.60
CA ASN A 52 11.67 -0.31 8.71
C ASN A 52 12.07 -0.95 7.37
N LYS A 53 13.37 -1.14 7.12
CA LYS A 53 13.88 -1.66 5.86
C LYS A 53 13.62 -3.16 5.73
N VAL A 54 12.93 -3.56 4.67
CA VAL A 54 12.70 -4.97 4.36
C VAL A 54 13.95 -5.55 3.72
N ARG A 55 14.48 -6.63 4.32
CA ARG A 55 15.70 -7.30 3.86
C ARG A 55 15.37 -8.41 2.87
N GLY A 56 16.25 -8.63 1.89
CA GLY A 56 16.10 -9.70 0.90
C GLY A 56 15.29 -9.32 -0.35
N CYS A 57 14.76 -8.10 -0.43
CA CYS A 57 14.22 -7.55 -1.68
C CYS A 57 15.36 -7.14 -2.62
N ALA A 58 15.16 -7.34 -3.93
CA ALA A 58 16.09 -6.85 -4.95
C ALA A 58 16.06 -5.31 -5.08
N SER A 59 14.91 -4.71 -4.78
CA SER A 59 14.70 -3.26 -4.66
C SER A 59 14.80 -2.83 -3.19
N GLN A 60 15.01 -1.53 -2.94
CA GLN A 60 14.89 -0.98 -1.60
C GLN A 60 13.42 -0.87 -1.23
N VAL A 61 13.04 -1.39 -0.05
CA VAL A 61 11.67 -1.37 0.46
C VAL A 61 11.71 -0.97 1.93
N TRP A 62 10.82 -0.05 2.31
CA TRP A 62 10.58 0.31 3.71
C TRP A 62 9.11 0.08 4.04
N LEU A 63 8.84 -0.49 5.21
CA LEU A 63 7.51 -0.79 5.72
C LEU A 63 7.44 -0.43 7.20
N ALA A 64 6.64 0.58 7.52
CA ALA A 64 6.37 1.05 8.87
C ALA A 64 4.96 0.64 9.26
N THR A 65 4.82 -0.18 10.30
CA THR A 65 3.52 -0.68 10.79
C THR A 65 3.06 0.10 12.02
N GLU A 66 1.76 0.22 12.17
CA GLU A 66 1.12 0.87 13.31
C GLU A 66 -0.17 0.12 13.68
N ILE A 67 -0.44 0.03 14.98
CA ILE A 67 -1.73 -0.43 15.51
C ILE A 67 -2.47 0.78 16.05
N GLN A 68 -3.53 1.18 15.35
CA GLN A 68 -4.41 2.26 15.76
C GLN A 68 -5.58 1.71 16.57
N ARG A 69 -6.26 2.54 17.36
CA ARG A 69 -7.52 2.17 18.03
C ARG A 69 -8.68 2.91 17.40
N ARG A 70 -9.68 2.16 16.92
CA ARG A 70 -10.94 2.70 16.40
C ARG A 70 -12.08 2.15 17.25
N ASP A 71 -12.76 3.03 17.98
CA ASP A 71 -13.86 2.65 18.88
C ASP A 71 -13.48 1.56 19.91
N GLY A 72 -12.23 1.60 20.38
CA GLY A 72 -11.68 0.61 21.32
C GLY A 72 -11.14 -0.67 20.65
N THR A 73 -11.43 -0.91 19.37
CA THR A 73 -10.90 -2.04 18.60
C THR A 73 -9.51 -1.71 18.05
N PRO A 74 -8.49 -2.57 18.27
CA PRO A 74 -7.19 -2.42 17.61
C PRO A 74 -7.32 -2.68 16.11
N VAL A 75 -6.74 -1.81 15.30
CA VAL A 75 -6.78 -1.84 13.83
C VAL A 75 -5.36 -1.78 13.31
N PHE A 76 -5.01 -2.69 12.42
CA PHE A 76 -3.71 -2.72 11.75
C PHE A 76 -3.66 -1.72 10.60
N THR A 77 -2.57 -0.97 10.53
CA THR A 77 -2.23 -0.08 9.43
C THR A 77 -0.73 -0.12 9.15
N PHE A 78 -0.33 0.22 7.93
CA PHE A 78 1.07 0.41 7.57
C PHE A 78 1.24 1.45 6.47
N LEU A 79 2.42 2.07 6.44
CA LEU A 79 2.95 2.87 5.34
C LEU A 79 4.17 2.16 4.76
N ALA A 80 4.30 2.16 3.44
CA ALA A 80 5.45 1.55 2.79
C ALA A 80 5.76 2.22 1.46
N ASP A 81 7.02 2.11 1.04
CA ASP A 81 7.51 2.64 -0.22
C ASP A 81 8.67 1.79 -0.77
N SER A 82 8.95 1.94 -2.06
CA SER A 82 10.06 1.28 -2.73
C SER A 82 10.64 2.13 -3.85
N ASP A 83 11.93 2.00 -4.12
CA ASP A 83 12.57 2.61 -5.30
C ASP A 83 12.13 1.95 -6.63
N ALA A 84 11.52 0.76 -6.59
CA ALA A 84 10.98 0.09 -7.76
C ALA A 84 9.47 0.34 -7.93
N HIS A 85 9.07 0.85 -9.09
CA HIS A 85 7.66 1.13 -9.42
C HIS A 85 6.74 -0.10 -9.28
N ILE A 86 7.22 -1.27 -9.73
CA ILE A 86 6.44 -2.50 -9.67
C ILE A 86 6.18 -2.94 -8.22
N VAL A 87 7.17 -2.74 -7.34
CA VAL A 87 7.06 -3.11 -5.93
C VAL A 87 6.13 -2.14 -5.20
N ARG A 88 6.12 -0.85 -5.57
CA ARG A 88 5.09 0.10 -5.11
C ARG A 88 3.68 -0.36 -5.49
N GLY A 89 3.50 -0.91 -6.70
CA GLY A 89 2.23 -1.51 -7.10
C GLY A 89 1.79 -2.66 -6.18
N LEU A 90 2.69 -3.58 -5.88
CA LEU A 90 2.41 -4.70 -4.96
C LEU A 90 2.11 -4.22 -3.53
N ILE A 91 2.79 -3.16 -3.07
CA ILE A 91 2.50 -2.51 -1.79
C ILE A 91 1.07 -1.95 -1.77
N ALA A 92 0.59 -1.36 -2.87
CA ALA A 92 -0.80 -0.89 -2.99
C ALA A 92 -1.81 -2.03 -2.82
N ILE A 93 -1.55 -3.20 -3.43
CA ILE A 93 -2.39 -4.39 -3.25
C ILE A 93 -2.39 -4.84 -1.79
N LEU A 94 -1.22 -4.91 -1.14
CA LEU A 94 -1.13 -5.28 0.28
C LEU A 94 -1.87 -4.26 1.17
N SER A 95 -1.79 -2.97 0.85
CA SER A 95 -2.52 -1.91 1.55
C SER A 95 -4.03 -2.17 1.45
N ALA A 96 -4.54 -2.44 0.25
CA ALA A 96 -5.96 -2.73 0.01
C ALA A 96 -6.47 -3.98 0.77
N ILE A 97 -5.60 -4.95 1.04
CA ILE A 97 -5.95 -6.19 1.74
C ILE A 97 -5.90 -6.01 3.27
N TYR A 98 -4.84 -5.36 3.79
CA TYR A 98 -4.51 -5.39 5.21
C TYR A 98 -4.77 -4.08 5.97
N ASN A 99 -4.73 -2.91 5.32
CA ASN A 99 -4.96 -1.66 6.05
C ASN A 99 -6.42 -1.54 6.49
N GLY A 100 -6.61 -1.06 7.72
CA GLY A 100 -7.94 -0.84 8.28
C GLY A 100 -8.63 -2.12 8.79
N ARG A 101 -7.91 -3.25 8.84
CA ARG A 101 -8.44 -4.51 9.37
C ARG A 101 -8.29 -4.57 10.89
N PRO A 102 -9.33 -5.00 11.63
CA PRO A 102 -9.20 -5.23 13.07
C PRO A 102 -8.24 -6.39 13.33
N LEU A 103 -7.52 -6.33 14.45
CA LEU A 103 -6.70 -7.43 14.97
C LEU A 103 -7.52 -8.43 15.80
#